data_AF-A0A1B3X2N4-F1
#
_entry.id   AF-A0A1B3X2N4-F1
#
_cell.length_a   1.000
_cell.length_b   1.000
_cell.length_c   1.000
_cell.angle_alpha   90.00
_cell.angle_beta   90.00
_cell.angle_gamma   90.00
#
_symmetry.space_group_name_H-M   'P 1'
#
loop_
_entity.id
_entity.type
_entity.pdbx_description
1 polymer ?
#
loop_
_entity_poly.entity_id
_entity_poly.type
_entity_poly.pdbx_seq_one_letter_code
_entity_poly.pdbx_strand_id
1 'polypeptide(L)'
;MNLQWKMNNVVCPRGNMCTCIAKFDNSRFWLQSDALVDVQEFLRQVQEIAQMAGAKVVESKYLLEQHGNWYDLTERSENIVLFDEVYDPETETADYRYFVDDGVVPATGRRRVRYLAPEEVFFLGEA
;
A
#
# COMPACT_ATOMS: atom_id res chain seq x y z
N MET A 1 -5.19 -12.11 15.27
CA MET A 1 -5.69 -10.75 15.58
C MET A 1 -6.91 -10.48 14.72
N ASN A 2 -7.98 -9.89 15.25
CA ASN A 2 -9.14 -9.50 14.44
C ASN A 2 -8.91 -8.07 13.92
N LEU A 3 -8.53 -7.93 12.65
CA LEU A 3 -8.36 -6.63 12.00
C LEU A 3 -9.74 -6.03 11.69
N GLN A 4 -9.96 -4.78 12.09
CA GLN A 4 -11.18 -4.05 11.75
C GLN A 4 -11.01 -3.32 10.42
N TRP A 5 -11.90 -3.59 9.46
CA TRP A 5 -11.88 -2.99 8.13
C TRP A 5 -12.90 -1.85 8.01
N LYS A 6 -12.45 -0.72 7.44
CA LYS A 6 -13.30 0.39 6.98
C LYS A 6 -13.21 0.47 5.45
N MET A 7 -14.18 -0.11 4.76
CA MET A 7 -14.21 -0.18 3.29
C MET A 7 -15.00 1.00 2.72
N ASN A 8 -14.32 1.99 2.15
CA ASN A 8 -14.95 3.16 1.53
C ASN A 8 -15.26 2.86 0.06
N ASN A 9 -16.42 2.25 -0.19
CA ASN A 9 -16.92 1.89 -1.53
C ASN A 9 -16.07 0.87 -2.31
N VAL A 10 -15.04 0.30 -1.69
CA VAL A 10 -14.26 -0.80 -2.28
C VAL A 10 -15.14 -2.03 -2.38
N VAL A 11 -15.25 -2.59 -3.58
CA VAL A 11 -16.00 -3.82 -3.85
C VAL A 11 -15.00 -4.88 -4.29
N CYS A 12 -15.17 -6.11 -3.80
CA CYS A 12 -14.21 -7.20 -4.00
C CYS A 12 -14.69 -8.30 -4.97
N PRO A 13 -15.30 -8.00 -6.14
CA PRO A 13 -15.58 -9.05 -7.10
C PRO A 13 -14.26 -9.56 -7.69
N ARG A 14 -14.22 -10.86 -8.02
CA ARG A 14 -13.05 -11.49 -8.61
C ARG A 14 -12.64 -10.79 -9.90
N GLY A 15 -11.35 -10.49 -10.06
CA GLY A 15 -10.82 -9.81 -11.26
C GLY A 15 -11.07 -8.30 -11.30
N ASN A 16 -11.49 -7.67 -10.20
CA ASN A 16 -11.49 -6.21 -10.09
C ASN A 16 -10.04 -5.70 -10.00
N MET A 17 -9.53 -5.13 -11.07
CA MET A 17 -8.16 -4.59 -11.15
C MET A 17 -8.07 -3.10 -10.77
N CYS A 18 -9.14 -2.52 -10.21
CA CYS A 18 -9.10 -1.13 -9.74
C CYS A 18 -8.06 -0.96 -8.63
N THR A 19 -7.13 -0.03 -8.82
CA THR A 19 -6.07 0.24 -7.84
C THR A 19 -6.66 0.77 -6.53
N CYS A 20 -6.24 0.19 -5.42
CA CYS A 20 -6.64 0.57 -4.07
C CYS A 20 -5.46 1.13 -3.28
N ILE A 21 -5.82 1.86 -2.22
CA ILE A 21 -4.89 2.29 -1.18
C ILE A 21 -5.46 1.97 0.20
N ALA A 22 -4.57 1.69 1.16
CA ALA A 22 -4.93 1.33 2.52
C ALA A 22 -4.20 2.21 3.54
N LYS A 23 -4.89 2.61 4.61
CA LYS A 23 -4.30 3.35 5.73
C LYS A 23 -4.51 2.60 7.02
N PHE A 24 -3.43 2.38 7.75
CA PHE A 24 -3.42 1.71 9.04
C PHE A 24 -3.58 2.75 10.16
N ASP A 25 -4.20 2.37 11.27
CA ASP A 25 -4.36 3.25 12.43
C ASP A 25 -3.03 3.70 13.04
N ASN A 26 -1.99 2.89 12.88
CA ASN A 26 -0.63 3.20 13.27
C ASN A 26 0.25 3.68 12.11
N SER A 27 -0.30 4.16 11.00
CA SER A 27 0.48 4.79 9.92
C SER A 27 -0.04 6.17 9.57
N ARG A 28 0.89 7.09 9.28
CA ARG A 28 0.55 8.40 8.72
C ARG A 28 0.28 8.35 7.21
N PHE A 29 0.75 7.31 6.53
CA PHE A 29 0.71 7.17 5.09
C PHE A 29 -0.43 6.26 4.62
N TRP A 30 -0.83 6.47 3.38
CA TRP A 30 -1.58 5.49 2.60
C TRP A 30 -0.59 4.57 1.88
N LEU A 31 -0.90 3.29 1.83
CA LEU A 31 -0.10 2.27 1.18
C LEU A 31 -0.75 1.84 -0.13
N GLN A 32 0.04 1.81 -1.20
CA GLN A 32 -0.35 1.36 -2.53
C GLN A 32 0.57 0.21 -2.95
N SER A 33 0.03 -0.86 -3.53
CA SER A 33 0.88 -1.89 -4.15
C SER A 33 1.57 -1.31 -5.40
N ASP A 34 2.88 -1.56 -5.56
CA ASP A 34 3.62 -1.21 -6.78
C ASP A 34 3.29 -2.14 -7.94
N ALA A 35 2.80 -3.35 -7.63
CA ALA A 35 2.30 -4.29 -8.62
C ALA A 35 0.83 -4.02 -8.96
N LEU A 36 0.47 -4.23 -10.24
CA LEU A 36 -0.93 -4.25 -10.65
C LEU A 36 -1.56 -5.58 -10.22
N VAL A 37 -2.23 -5.54 -9.05
CA VAL A 37 -2.95 -6.68 -8.47
C VAL A 37 -4.45 -6.45 -8.48
N ASP A 38 -5.23 -7.52 -8.35
CA ASP A 38 -6.67 -7.38 -8.12
C ASP A 38 -6.96 -6.96 -6.67
N VAL A 39 -8.18 -6.47 -6.42
CA VAL A 39 -8.59 -5.99 -5.09
C VAL A 39 -8.50 -7.09 -4.03
N GLN A 40 -8.71 -8.37 -4.37
CA GLN A 40 -8.65 -9.45 -3.37
C GLN A 40 -7.22 -9.68 -2.92
N GLU A 41 -6.29 -9.71 -3.87
CA GLU A 41 -4.87 -9.85 -3.60
C GLU A 41 -4.32 -8.64 -2.85
N PHE A 42 -4.72 -7.43 -3.23
CA PHE A 42 -4.40 -6.22 -2.46
C PHE A 42 -4.84 -6.33 -1.00
N LEU A 43 -6.07 -6.76 -0.73
CA LEU A 43 -6.59 -6.90 0.63
C LEU A 43 -5.88 -8.01 1.41
N ARG A 44 -5.45 -9.09 0.75
CA ARG A 44 -4.59 -10.13 1.35
C ARG A 44 -3.26 -9.53 1.80
N GLN A 45 -2.57 -8.81 0.93
CA GLN A 45 -1.29 -8.17 1.24
C GLN A 45 -1.44 -7.17 2.40
N VAL A 46 -2.48 -6.33 2.38
CA VAL A 46 -2.78 -5.37 3.46
C VAL A 46 -3.07 -6.08 4.79
N GLN A 47 -3.76 -7.23 4.76
CA GLN A 47 -4.01 -8.04 5.95
C GLN A 47 -2.73 -8.58 6.57
N GLU A 48 -1.76 -8.99 5.75
CA GLU A 48 -0.45 -9.48 6.20
C GLU A 48 0.40 -8.35 6.76
N ILE A 49 0.47 -7.22 6.06
CA ILE A 49 1.13 -5.99 6.54
C ILE A 49 0.55 -5.55 7.89
N ALA A 50 -0.77 -5.57 8.07
CA ALA A 50 -1.40 -5.23 9.35
C ALA A 50 -0.90 -6.11 10.49
N GLN A 51 -0.71 -7.41 10.24
CA GLN A 51 -0.26 -8.36 11.26
C GLN A 51 1.20 -8.11 11.65
N MET A 52 2.08 -7.84 10.66
CA MET A 52 3.48 -7.53 10.93
C MET A 52 3.65 -6.18 11.64
N ALA A 53 2.89 -5.17 11.22
CA ALA A 53 2.95 -3.82 11.80
C ALA A 53 2.19 -3.68 13.13
N GLY A 54 1.43 -4.70 13.56
CA GLY A 54 0.60 -4.63 14.78
C GLY A 54 -0.59 -3.68 14.68
N ALA A 55 -1.07 -3.39 13.46
CA ALA A 55 -2.19 -2.48 13.21
C ALA A 55 -3.53 -3.13 13.58
N LYS A 56 -4.47 -2.35 14.14
CA LYS A 56 -5.77 -2.87 14.59
C LYS A 56 -6.92 -2.48 13.68
N VAL A 57 -6.77 -1.37 12.98
CA VAL A 57 -7.79 -0.84 12.07
C VAL A 57 -7.14 -0.49 10.74
N VAL A 58 -7.77 -0.90 9.66
CA VAL A 58 -7.40 -0.53 8.30
C VAL A 58 -8.57 0.15 7.61
N GLU A 59 -8.29 1.28 6.99
CA GLU A 59 -9.17 1.94 6.04
C GLU A 59 -8.70 1.63 4.62
N SER A 60 -9.63 1.36 3.70
CA SER A 60 -9.31 1.11 2.30
C SER A 60 -10.27 1.83 1.37
N LYS A 61 -9.73 2.42 0.31
CA LYS A 61 -10.46 3.11 -0.76
C LYS A 61 -9.79 2.92 -2.11
N TYR A 62 -10.50 3.22 -3.20
CA TYR A 62 -9.86 3.29 -4.52
C TYR A 62 -8.87 4.45 -4.57
N LEU A 63 -7.75 4.25 -5.27
CA LEU A 63 -6.73 5.28 -5.49
C LEU A 63 -7.28 6.45 -6.31
N LEU A 64 -8.15 6.14 -7.27
CA LEU A 64 -8.72 7.10 -8.20
C LEU A 64 -10.23 7.22 -8.01
N GLU A 65 -10.73 8.45 -8.05
CA GLU A 65 -12.17 8.74 -8.11
C GLU A 65 -12.50 9.39 -9.44
N GLN A 66 -13.63 8.99 -10.03
CA GLN A 66 -14.08 9.50 -11.31
C GLN A 66 -14.85 10.82 -11.13
N HIS A 67 -14.40 11.86 -11.81
CA HIS A 67 -15.08 13.15 -11.89
C HIS A 67 -15.47 13.44 -13.35
N GLY A 68 -16.66 13.02 -13.76
CA GLY A 68 -17.09 13.12 -15.14
C GLY A 68 -16.27 12.22 -16.06
N ASN A 69 -15.41 12.82 -16.90
CA ASN A 69 -14.60 12.11 -17.90
C ASN A 69 -13.12 11.98 -17.52
N TRP A 70 -12.73 12.40 -16.31
CA TRP A 70 -11.37 12.30 -15.80
C TRP A 70 -11.35 11.60 -14.44
N TYR A 71 -10.16 11.17 -14.04
CA TYR A 71 -9.89 10.51 -12.77
C TYR A 71 -8.89 11.35 -11.98
N ASP A 72 -9.21 11.64 -10.73
CA ASP A 72 -8.31 12.33 -9.81
C ASP A 72 -7.87 11.37 -8.69
N LEU A 73 -6.70 11.63 -8.12
CA LEU A 73 -6.24 10.90 -6.94
C LEU A 73 -7.15 11.23 -5.74
N THR A 74 -7.56 10.21 -5.00
CA THR A 74 -8.35 10.37 -3.78
C THR A 74 -7.52 10.86 -2.59
N GLU A 75 -6.20 10.92 -2.75
CA GLU A 75 -5.21 11.40 -1.78
C GLU A 75 -4.06 12.08 -2.51
N ARG A 76 -3.37 13.00 -1.83
CA ARG A 76 -2.18 13.62 -2.40
C ARG A 76 -1.04 12.61 -2.49
N SER A 77 -0.25 12.66 -3.55
CA SER A 77 0.84 11.71 -3.78
C SER A 77 1.90 11.73 -2.68
N GLU A 78 2.14 12.87 -2.01
CA GLU A 78 3.07 12.94 -0.88
C GLU A 78 2.65 12.11 0.35
N ASN A 79 1.37 11.71 0.42
CA ASN A 79 0.83 10.88 1.50
C ASN A 79 0.82 9.39 1.14
N ILE A 80 1.25 9.01 -0.07
CA ILE A 80 1.20 7.63 -0.56
C ILE A 80 2.60 7.04 -0.57
N VAL A 81 2.75 5.88 0.07
CA VAL A 81 3.93 5.03 0.06
C VAL A 81 3.62 3.79 -0.76
N LEU A 82 4.54 3.42 -1.65
CA LEU A 82 4.45 2.18 -2.41
C LEU A 82 4.98 1.03 -1.56
N PHE A 83 4.37 -0.14 -1.70
CA PHE A 83 4.91 -1.38 -1.17
C PHE A 83 5.01 -2.45 -2.25
N ASP A 84 5.99 -3.34 -2.08
CA ASP A 84 6.17 -4.52 -2.91
C ASP A 84 6.42 -5.74 -2.03
N GLU A 85 5.84 -6.87 -2.42
CA GLU A 85 5.98 -8.15 -1.74
C GLU A 85 7.23 -8.86 -2.27
N VAL A 86 8.17 -9.17 -1.39
CA VAL A 86 9.42 -9.80 -1.72
C VAL A 86 9.46 -11.17 -1.08
N TYR A 87 9.40 -12.19 -1.93
CA TYR A 87 9.58 -13.57 -1.52
C TYR A 87 11.07 -13.89 -1.34
N ASP A 88 11.44 -14.35 -0.15
CA ASP A 88 12.74 -14.93 0.12
C ASP A 88 12.67 -16.46 -0.07
N PRO A 89 13.34 -17.01 -1.11
CA PRO A 89 13.31 -18.44 -1.39
C PRO A 89 14.13 -19.26 -0.39
N GLU A 90 15.04 -18.67 0.39
CA GLU A 90 15.84 -19.39 1.37
C GLU A 90 15.07 -19.65 2.66
N THR A 91 14.27 -18.68 3.09
CA THR A 91 13.42 -18.79 4.28
C THR A 91 11.99 -19.22 3.95
N GLU A 92 11.63 -19.28 2.66
CA GLU A 92 10.27 -19.50 2.15
C GLU A 92 9.23 -18.52 2.73
N THR A 93 9.66 -17.29 3.05
CA THR A 93 8.81 -16.25 3.63
C THR A 93 8.69 -15.04 2.70
N ALA A 94 7.53 -14.38 2.73
CA ALA A 94 7.36 -13.07 2.12
C ALA A 94 7.62 -11.96 3.15
N ASP A 95 8.30 -10.90 2.71
CA ASP A 95 8.44 -9.63 3.44
C ASP A 95 8.00 -8.48 2.53
N TYR A 96 7.82 -7.28 3.07
CA TYR A 96 7.36 -6.11 2.33
C TYR A 96 8.38 -4.99 2.35
N ARG A 97 8.71 -4.49 1.17
CA ARG A 97 9.56 -3.29 1.02
C ARG A 97 8.68 -2.08 0.80
N TYR A 98 9.02 -0.98 1.47
CA TYR A 98 8.30 0.28 1.36
C TYR A 98 9.18 1.33 0.67
N PHE A 99 8.61 2.14 -0.22
CA PHE A 99 9.38 3.17 -0.92
C PHE A 99 8.50 4.30 -1.44
N VAL A 100 9.14 5.42 -1.76
CA VAL A 100 8.54 6.55 -2.47
C VAL A 100 9.29 6.82 -3.77
N ASP A 101 8.59 7.42 -4.72
CA ASP A 101 9.20 8.00 -5.90
C ASP A 101 10.06 9.20 -5.50
N ASP A 102 11.34 9.18 -5.87
CA ASP A 102 12.30 10.27 -5.68
C ASP A 102 12.69 10.93 -7.02
N GLY A 103 11.79 10.81 -8.02
CA GLY A 103 11.91 11.41 -9.33
C GLY A 103 12.65 10.53 -10.34
N VAL A 104 13.09 11.14 -11.43
CA VAL A 104 13.76 10.44 -12.54
C VAL A 104 15.24 10.79 -12.56
N VAL A 105 16.10 9.78 -12.69
CA VAL A 105 17.54 9.97 -12.91
C VAL A 105 17.74 10.50 -14.34
N PRO A 106 18.20 11.75 -14.55
CA PRO A 106 18.24 12.34 -15.88
C PRO A 106 19.15 11.58 -16.86
N ALA A 107 20.24 10.99 -16.36
CA ALA A 107 21.21 10.27 -17.19
C ALA A 107 20.67 8.93 -17.74
N THR A 108 19.74 8.28 -17.05
CA THR A 108 19.25 6.94 -17.42
C THR A 108 17.77 6.93 -17.78
N GLY A 109 17.04 8.00 -17.48
CA GLY A 109 15.58 8.05 -17.59
C GLY A 109 14.87 7.11 -16.61
N ARG A 110 15.59 6.46 -15.69
CA ARG A 110 15.02 5.50 -14.74
C ARG A 110 14.43 6.22 -13.53
N ARG A 111 13.34 5.67 -13.00
CA ARG A 111 12.77 6.07 -11.72
C ARG A 111 13.81 5.87 -10.61
N ARG A 112 13.94 6.86 -9.75
CA ARG A 112 14.69 6.78 -8.49
C ARG A 112 13.69 6.45 -7.40
N VAL A 113 13.98 5.42 -6.62
CA VAL A 113 13.16 5.06 -5.46
C VAL A 113 13.96 5.31 -4.20
N ARG A 114 13.29 5.83 -3.17
CA ARG A 114 13.84 5.93 -1.83
C ARG A 114 13.13 4.91 -0.95
N TYR A 115 13.85 3.87 -0.56
CA TYR A 115 13.36 2.86 0.38
C TYR A 115 13.18 3.46 1.77
N LEU A 116 12.16 2.99 2.47
CA LEU A 116 11.79 3.36 3.83
C LEU A 116 11.90 2.15 4.73
N ALA A 117 12.46 2.34 5.92
CA ALA A 117 12.37 1.34 6.98
C ALA A 117 10.91 1.24 7.49
N PRO A 118 10.46 0.08 8.02
CA PRO A 118 9.12 -0.07 8.57
C PRO A 118 8.77 1.01 9.62
N GLU A 119 9.72 1.42 10.46
CA GLU A 119 9.55 2.45 11.49
C GLU A 119 9.32 3.86 10.91
N GLU A 120 9.71 4.10 9.66
CA GLU A 120 9.41 5.35 8.96
C GLU A 120 7.97 5.38 8.43
N VAL A 121 7.35 4.20 8.27
CA VAL A 121 6.00 4.01 7.71
C VAL A 121 4.96 3.80 8.81
N PHE A 122 5.31 3.05 9.85
CA PHE A 122 4.44 2.64 10.94
C PHE A 122 4.97 3.11 12.30
N PHE A 123 4.05 3.51 13.17
CA PHE A 123 4.28 3.65 14.59
C PHE A 123 4.22 2.26 15.22
N LEU A 124 5.36 1.58 15.19
CA LEU A 124 5.59 0.36 15.96
C LEU A 124 5.74 0.83 17.41
N GLY A 125 4.81 0.49 18.30
CA GLY A 125 4.88 0.90 19.71
C GLY A 125 6.24 0.54 20.34
N GLU A 126 6.59 1.16 21.47
CA GLU A 126 7.76 0.68 22.24
C GLU A 126 7.56 -0.80 22.59
N ALA A 127 8.55 -1.62 22.22
CA ALA A 127 8.56 -3.07 22.42
C ALA A 127 8.50 -3.48 23.90
#